data_AF-A0A7C7E5L6-F1
#
_entry.id   AF-A0A7C7E5L6-F1
#
_cell.length_a   1.000
_cell.length_b   1.000
_cell.length_c   1.000
_cell.angle_alpha   90.00
_cell.angle_beta   90.00
_cell.angle_gamma   90.00
#
_symmetry.space_group_name_H-M   'P 1'
#
loop_
_entity.id
_entity.type
_entity.pdbx_description
1 polymer ?
#
loop_
_entity_poly.entity_id
_entity_poly.type
_entity_poly.pdbx_seq_one_letter_code
_entity_poly.pdbx_strand_id
1 'polypeptide(L)' 'MAMMNKEQYNTNLGRALREMRLELGLTQEELAEKADLSRNHISAVERGEKSITVYALACILYAVDVPFDKFIIKV' A
#
# COMPACT_ATOMS: atom_id res chain seq x y z
N MET A 1 23.20 -12.84 12.39
CA MET A 1 22.50 -11.59 12.04
C MET A 1 21.33 -11.98 11.14
N ALA A 2 20.08 -11.85 11.59
CA ALA A 2 18.93 -12.22 10.76
C ALA A 2 18.86 -11.26 9.56
N MET A 3 18.94 -11.79 8.35
CA MET A 3 18.80 -11.00 7.13
C MET A 3 17.35 -10.51 7.01
N MET A 4 17.17 -9.24 6.67
CA MET A 4 15.85 -8.69 6.34
C MET A 4 15.27 -9.44 5.13
N ASN A 5 14.12 -10.09 5.31
CA ASN A 5 13.41 -10.73 4.21
C ASN A 5 12.55 -9.70 3.48
N LYS A 6 13.01 -9.28 2.29
CA LYS A 6 12.32 -8.31 1.44
C LYS A 6 10.87 -8.70 1.12
N GLU A 7 10.59 -9.99 0.95
CA GLU A 7 9.24 -10.48 0.69
C GLU A 7 8.33 -10.24 1.90
N GLN A 8 8.82 -10.52 3.11
CA GLN A 8 8.07 -10.27 4.34
C GLN A 8 7.70 -8.79 4.50
N TYR A 9 8.61 -7.87 4.16
CA TYR A 9 8.32 -6.43 4.20
C TYR A 9 7.27 -6.02 3.16
N ASN A 10 7.36 -6.53 1.93
CA ASN A 10 6.35 -6.27 0.91
C ASN A 10 4.98 -6.79 1.35
N THR A 11 4.90 -7.99 1.92
CA THR A 11 3.65 -8.57 2.43
C THR A 11 3.07 -7.76 3.59
N ASN A 12 3.90 -7.34 4.55
CA ASN A 12 3.44 -6.54 5.69
C ASN A 12 2.93 -5.16 5.26
N LEU A 13 3.64 -4.49 4.33
CA LEU A 13 3.22 -3.23 3.74
C LEU A 13 1.92 -3.38 2.93
N GLY A 14 1.86 -4.39 2.06
CA GLY A 14 0.69 -4.69 1.24
C GLY A 14 -0.55 -4.96 2.08
N ARG A 15 -0.40 -5.70 3.18
CA ARG A 15 -1.48 -5.93 4.16
C ARG A 15 -1.94 -4.61 4.81
N ALA A 16 -1.02 -3.77 5.27
CA ALA A 16 -1.36 -2.48 5.88
C ALA A 16 -2.12 -1.56 4.90
N LEU A 17 -1.70 -1.51 3.63
CA LEU A 17 -2.41 -0.75 2.58
C LEU A 17 -3.80 -1.32 2.31
N ARG A 18 -3.93 -2.65 2.26
CA ARG A 18 -5.22 -3.32 2.08
C ARG A 18 -6.18 -3.03 3.24
N GLU A 19 -5.71 -3.11 4.48
CA GLU A 19 -6.50 -2.81 5.68
C GLU A 19 -7.01 -1.37 5.64
N MET A 20 -6.11 -0.40 5.42
CA MET A 20 -6.48 1.02 5.30
C MET A 20 -7.51 1.24 4.18
N ARG A 21 -7.33 0.62 3.00
CA ARG A 21 -8.32 0.71 1.91
C ARG A 21 -9.69 0.17 2.33
N LEU A 22 -9.73 -0.97 3.01
CA LEU A 22 -10.98 -1.60 3.46
C LEU A 22 -11.66 -0.80 4.57
N GLU A 23 -10.91 -0.21 5.49
CA GLU A 23 -11.43 0.68 6.55
C GLU A 23 -12.10 1.93 5.96
N LEU A 24 -11.60 2.42 4.82
CA LEU A 24 -12.17 3.53 4.06
C LEU A 24 -13.33 3.11 3.13
N GLY A 25 -13.68 1.81 3.08
CA GLY A 25 -14.76 1.30 2.25
C GLY A 25 -14.48 1.33 0.74
N LEU A 26 -13.21 1.44 0.33
CA LEU A 26 -12.82 1.57 -1.07
C LEU A 26 -12.55 0.21 -1.73
N THR A 27 -12.92 0.07 -2.99
CA THR A 27 -12.46 -0.99 -3.89
C THR A 27 -11.04 -0.70 -4.38
N GLN A 28 -10.35 -1.72 -4.92
CA GLN A 28 -9.03 -1.53 -5.52
C GLN A 28 -9.06 -0.57 -6.72
N GLU A 29 -10.18 -0.52 -7.46
CA GLU A 29 -10.36 0.40 -8.57
C GLU A 29 -10.46 1.84 -8.08
N GLU A 30 -11.32 2.10 -7.09
CA GLU A 30 -11.50 3.45 -6.55
C GLU A 30 -10.21 4.00 -5.92
N LEU A 31 -9.44 3.17 -5.22
CA LEU A 31 -8.14 3.59 -4.70
C LEU A 31 -7.15 3.90 -5.83
N ALA A 32 -7.12 3.06 -6.86
CA ALA A 32 -6.25 3.24 -8.01
C ALA A 32 -6.57 4.56 -8.76
N GLU A 33 -7.85 4.81 -9.03
CA GLU A 33 -8.31 6.05 -9.65
C GLU A 33 -7.95 7.29 -8.82
N LYS A 34 -8.23 7.27 -7.50
CA LYS A 34 -7.90 8.40 -6.62
C LYS A 34 -6.39 8.68 -6.55
N ALA A 35 -5.56 7.62 -6.64
CA ALA A 35 -4.11 7.72 -6.54
C ALA A 35 -3.40 7.94 -7.88
N ASP A 36 -4.13 8.03 -9.00
CA ASP A 36 -3.59 8.07 -10.36
C ASP A 36 -2.63 6.89 -10.64
N LEU A 37 -3.06 5.69 -10.24
CA LEU A 37 -2.35 4.42 -10.41
C LEU A 37 -3.23 3.40 -11.13
N SER A 38 -2.62 2.33 -11.65
CA SER A 38 -3.40 1.22 -12.20
C SER A 38 -3.93 0.31 -11.09
N ARG A 39 -5.16 -0.19 -11.25
CA ARG A 39 -5.73 -1.24 -10.38
C ARG A 39 -4.78 -2.43 -10.21
N ASN A 40 -4.13 -2.85 -11.29
CA ASN A 40 -3.17 -3.97 -11.27
C ASN A 40 -1.95 -3.67 -10.39
N HIS A 41 -1.48 -2.42 -10.35
CA HIS A 41 -0.41 -1.99 -9.45
C HIS A 41 -0.86 -2.09 -7.99
N ILE A 42 -2.02 -1.51 -7.64
CA ILE A 42 -2.60 -1.60 -6.29
C ILE A 42 -2.75 -3.07 -5.88
N SER A 43 -3.32 -3.89 -6.75
CA SER A 43 -3.56 -5.31 -6.50
C SER A 43 -2.27 -6.10 -6.24
N ALA A 44 -1.21 -5.87 -7.02
CA ALA A 44 0.09 -6.53 -6.84
C ALA A 44 0.80 -6.08 -5.55
N VAL A 45 0.69 -4.80 -5.20
CA VAL A 45 1.24 -4.26 -3.95
C VAL A 45 0.53 -4.85 -2.74
N GLU A 46 -0.81 -4.90 -2.74
CA GLU A 46 -1.58 -5.46 -1.62
C GLU A 46 -1.31 -6.94 -1.37
N ARG A 47 -0.95 -7.70 -2.41
CA ARG A 47 -0.55 -9.11 -2.28
C ARG A 47 0.93 -9.30 -1.91
N GLY A 48 1.71 -8.22 -1.83
CA GLY A 48 3.16 -8.28 -1.57
C GLY A 48 4.00 -8.80 -2.74
N GLU A 49 3.41 -8.97 -3.93
CA GLU A 49 4.08 -9.47 -5.13
C GLU A 49 5.08 -8.45 -5.71
N LYS A 50 4.85 -7.16 -5.46
CA LYS A 50 5.73 -6.07 -5.90
C LYS A 50 6.07 -5.13 -4.74
N SER A 51 7.33 -4.71 -4.70
CA SER A 51 7.71 -3.54 -3.93
C SER A 51 7.11 -2.28 -4.54
N ILE A 52 6.65 -1.37 -3.71
CA ILE A 52 6.18 -0.04 -4.12
C ILE A 52 7.30 0.99 -3.96
N THR A 53 7.32 2.00 -4.83
CA THR A 53 8.21 3.16 -4.65
C THR A 53 7.65 4.08 -3.56
N VAL A 54 8.51 4.87 -2.92
CA VAL A 54 8.06 5.88 -1.95
C VAL A 54 7.09 6.88 -2.59
N TYR A 55 7.31 7.25 -3.85
CA TYR A 55 6.42 8.16 -4.58
C TYR A 55 5.02 7.56 -4.77
N ALA A 56 4.91 6.32 -5.25
CA ALA A 56 3.62 5.67 -5.42
C ALA A 56 2.89 5.47 -4.08
N LEU A 57 3.63 5.16 -3.00
CA LEU A 57 3.08 5.14 -1.65
C LEU A 57 2.54 6.53 -1.25
N ALA A 58 3.28 7.60 -1.51
CA ALA A 58 2.84 8.96 -1.22
C ALA A 58 1.58 9.33 -2.01
N CYS A 59 1.47 8.94 -3.28
CA CYS A 59 0.24 9.12 -4.07
C CYS A 59 -0.95 8.42 -3.42
N ILE A 60 -0.79 7.17 -2.99
CA ILE A 60 -1.84 6.40 -2.33
C ILE A 60 -2.29 7.09 -1.03
N LEU A 61 -1.34 7.49 -0.19
CA LEU A 61 -1.63 8.11 1.11
C LEU A 61 -2.26 9.50 0.97
N TYR A 62 -1.79 10.29 0.00
CA TYR A 62 -2.37 11.59 -0.33
C TYR A 62 -3.81 11.46 -0.86
N ALA A 63 -4.07 10.46 -1.71
CA ALA A 63 -5.38 10.20 -2.31
C ALA A 63 -6.49 9.85 -1.29
N VAL A 64 -6.10 9.44 -0.09
CA VAL A 64 -7.00 9.04 1.00
C VAL A 64 -6.84 9.89 2.26
N ASP A 65 -6.16 11.02 2.15
CA ASP A 65 -5.92 11.99 3.24
C ASP A 65 -5.29 11.36 4.49
N VAL A 66 -4.36 10.42 4.29
CA VAL A 66 -3.56 9.81 5.35
C VAL A 66 -2.16 10.44 5.34
N PRO A 67 -1.74 11.13 6.42
CA PRO A 67 -0.39 11.66 6.50
C PRO A 67 0.66 10.55 6.48
N PHE A 68 1.76 10.79 5.76
CA PHE A 68 2.83 9.79 5.59
C PHE A 68 3.45 9.34 6.92
N ASP A 69 3.58 10.24 7.88
CA ASP A 69 4.10 9.99 9.23
C ASP A 69 3.13 9.20 10.13
N LYS A 70 1.86 9.09 9.74
CA LYS A 70 0.82 8.35 10.46
C LYS A 70 0.57 6.96 9.89
N PHE A 71 1.11 6.65 8.72
CA PHE A 71 0.98 5.34 8.12
C PHE A 71 1.90 4.32 8.80
N ILE A 72 1.32 3.32 9.47
CA ILE A 72 2.06 2.33 10.26
C ILE A 72 2.02 0.97 9.57
N ILE A 73 3.22 0.41 9.33
CA ILE A 73 3.37 -0.98 8.90
C ILE A 73 3.29 -1.87 10.14
N LYS A 74 2.28 -2.74 10.21
CA LYS A 74 2.17 -3.74 11.28
C LYS A 74 3.14 -4.88 10.99
N VAL A 75 4.19 -4.99 11.82
CA VAL A 75 5.24 -6.02 11.71
C VAL A 75 4.77 -7.32 12.35
#